data_AF-A0A8J3DYB5-F1
#
_entry.id   AF-A0A8J3DYB5-F1
#
_cell.length_a   1.000
_cell.length_b   1.000
_cell.length_c   1.000
_cell.angle_alpha   90.00
_cell.angle_beta   90.00
_cell.angle_gamma   90.00
#
_symmetry.space_group_name_H-M   'P 1'
#
loop_
_entity.id
_entity.type
_entity.pdbx_description
1 polymer ?
#
loop_
_entity_poly.entity_id
_entity_poly.type
_entity_poly.pdbx_seq_one_letter_code
_entity_poly.pdbx_strand_id
1 'polypeptide(L)' 'MKRVAVLVMTALLAACSEPPPATVITVSEFLANESLRADHIGKCRENPGELGQTPNCRNAEEAEGKARLERMNRALGG' A
#
# COMPACT_ATOMS: atom_id res chain seq x y z
N MET A 1 -11.42 -41.61 -5.10
CA MET A 1 -12.10 -40.94 -3.97
C MET A 1 -11.11 -40.26 -3.01
N LYS A 2 -10.31 -40.99 -2.22
CA LYS A 2 -9.38 -40.38 -1.23
C LYS A 2 -8.40 -39.35 -1.80
N ARG A 3 -7.77 -39.65 -2.95
CA ARG A 3 -6.82 -38.74 -3.61
C ARG A 3 -7.49 -37.46 -4.13
N VAL A 4 -8.73 -37.57 -4.60
CA VAL A 4 -9.52 -36.42 -5.06
C VAL A 4 -9.91 -35.54 -3.87
N ALA A 5 -10.32 -36.14 -2.75
CA ALA A 5 -10.61 -35.40 -1.53
C ALA A 5 -9.39 -34.64 -1.00
N VAL A 6 -8.20 -35.27 -1.02
CA VAL A 6 -6.95 -34.60 -0.62
C VAL A 6 -6.62 -33.42 -1.53
N LEU A 7 -6.74 -33.58 -2.85
CA LEU A 7 -6.50 -32.50 -3.82
C LEU A 7 -7.46 -31.31 -3.65
N VAL A 8 -8.74 -31.59 -3.44
CA VAL A 8 -9.76 -30.57 -3.19
C VAL A 8 -9.46 -29.81 -1.89
N MET A 9 -9.07 -30.52 -0.83
CA MET A 9 -8.73 -29.89 0.45
C MET A 9 -7.50 -28.99 0.33
N THR A 10 -6.46 -29.42 -0.38
CA THR A 10 -5.27 -28.58 -0.62
C THR A 10 -5.57 -27.34 -1.46
N ALA A 11 -6.50 -27.43 -2.42
CA ALA A 11 -6.90 -26.28 -3.23
C ALA A 11 -7.68 -25.23 -2.41
N LEU A 12 -8.54 -25.68 -1.49
CA LEU A 12 -9.27 -24.80 -0.57
C LEU A 12 -8.33 -24.08 0.42
N LEU A 13 -7.29 -24.75 0.90
CA LEU A 13 -6.27 -24.16 1.79
C LEU A 13 -5.45 -23.06 1.08
N ALA A 14 -5.16 -23.23 -0.22
CA ALA A 14 -4.46 -22.23 -1.01
C ALA A 14 -5.32 -20.98 -1.31
N ALA A 15 -6.65 -21.08 -1.24
CA ALA A 15 -7.53 -19.93 -1.40
C ALA A 15 -7.53 -19.00 -0.17
N CYS A 16 -7.02 -19.47 0.97
CA CYS A 16 -6.88 -18.68 2.20
C CYS A 16 -5.51 -18.00 2.34
N SER A 17 -4.57 -18.19 1.41
CA SER A 17 -3.28 -17.50 1.46
C SER A 17 -3.42 -16.05 1.00
N GLU A 18 -2.77 -15.13 1.71
CA GLU A 18 -2.67 -13.73 1.29
C GLU A 18 -2.11 -13.62 -0.12
N PRO A 19 -2.60 -12.65 -0.93
CA PRO A 19 -2.02 -12.33 -2.22
C PRO A 19 -0.50 -12.12 -2.10
N PRO A 20 0.28 -12.43 -3.15
CA PRO A 20 1.70 -12.10 -3.15
C PRO A 20 1.88 -10.61 -2.82
N PRO A 21 2.87 -10.27 -1.97
CA PRO A 21 3.03 -8.90 -1.51
C PRO A 21 3.22 -7.99 -2.71
N ALA A 22 2.44 -6.92 -2.77
CA ALA A 22 2.64 -5.87 -3.75
C ALA A 22 4.09 -5.39 -3.67
N THR A 23 4.67 -5.02 -4.81
CA THR A 23 5.98 -4.37 -4.84
C THR A 23 5.97 -3.18 -3.87
N VAL A 24 6.90 -3.20 -2.91
CA VAL A 24 7.00 -2.16 -1.90
C VAL A 24 7.58 -0.91 -2.54
N ILE A 25 6.78 0.17 -2.58
CA ILE A 25 7.19 1.47 -3.10
C ILE A 25 7.79 2.27 -1.94
N THR A 26 9.01 2.76 -2.12
CA THR A 26 9.73 3.51 -1.10
C THR A 26 9.15 4.92 -0.93
N VAL A 27 9.43 5.53 0.22
CA VAL A 27 9.07 6.94 0.48
C VAL A 27 9.68 7.87 -0.57
N SER A 28 10.92 7.64 -1.00
CA SER A 28 11.61 8.42 -2.03
C SER A 28 10.90 8.37 -3.39
N GLU A 29 10.39 7.20 -3.78
CA GLU A 29 9.64 7.06 -5.03
C GLU A 29 8.31 7.81 -4.96
N PHE A 30 7.59 7.74 -3.83
CA PHE A 30 6.38 8.55 -3.62
C PHE A 30 6.68 10.04 -3.56
N LEU A 31 7.83 10.47 -3.04
CA LEU A 31 8.23 11.88 -3.06
C LEU A 31 8.52 12.37 -4.49
N ALA A 32 9.19 11.54 -5.29
CA ALA A 32 9.57 11.87 -6.66
C ALA A 32 8.37 11.95 -7.64
N ASN A 33 7.25 11.29 -7.33
CA ASN A 33 6.07 11.26 -8.20
C ASN A 33 4.78 11.61 -7.43
N GLU A 34 4.31 12.86 -7.60
CA GLU A 34 3.10 13.36 -6.95
C GLU A 34 1.83 12.63 -7.39
N SER A 35 1.69 12.27 -8.66
CA SER A 35 0.51 11.54 -9.16
C SER A 35 0.42 10.17 -8.50
N LEU A 36 1.54 9.43 -8.48
CA LEU A 36 1.62 8.12 -7.83
C LEU A 36 1.24 8.19 -6.35
N ARG A 37 1.75 9.21 -5.64
CA ARG A 37 1.45 9.44 -4.22
C ARG A 37 -0.02 9.78 -4.01
N ALA A 38 -0.58 10.71 -4.79
CA ALA A 38 -1.98 11.11 -4.68
C ALA A 38 -2.92 9.92 -4.92
N ASP A 39 -2.66 9.12 -5.95
CA ASP A 39 -3.45 7.93 -6.26
C ASP A 39 -3.38 6.89 -5.15
N HIS A 40 -2.19 6.65 -4.58
CA HIS A 40 -2.05 5.71 -3.45
C HIS A 40 -2.72 6.22 -2.19
N ILE A 41 -2.57 7.50 -1.85
CA ILE A 41 -3.25 8.11 -0.71
C ILE A 41 -4.77 8.00 -0.85
N GLY A 42 -5.31 8.18 -2.07
CA GLY A 42 -6.72 7.96 -2.37
C GLY A 42 -7.15 6.54 -2.00
N LYS A 43 -6.47 5.53 -2.55
CA LYS A 43 -6.74 4.11 -2.26
C LYS A 43 -6.65 3.78 -0.76
N CYS A 44 -5.63 4.28 -0.08
CA CYS A 44 -5.45 4.06 1.36
C CYS A 44 -6.61 4.63 2.18
N ARG A 45 -7.16 5.78 1.78
CA ARG A 45 -8.28 6.45 2.46
C ARG A 45 -9.63 5.82 2.16
N GLU A 46 -9.77 5.15 1.01
CA GLU A 46 -11.00 4.41 0.66
C GLU A 46 -11.19 3.17 1.52
N ASN A 47 -10.11 2.50 1.94
CA ASN A 47 -10.17 1.32 2.80
C ASN A 47 -9.08 1.33 3.88
N PRO A 48 -9.14 2.24 4.86
CA PRO A 48 -8.08 2.42 5.85
C PRO A 48 -7.97 1.25 6.83
N GLY A 49 -9.07 0.52 7.07
CA GLY A 49 -9.10 -0.64 7.96
C GLY A 49 -8.29 -1.83 7.42
N GLU A 50 -8.32 -2.03 6.12
CA GLU A 50 -7.60 -3.12 5.45
C GLU A 50 -6.21 -2.66 4.96
N LEU A 51 -6.12 -1.46 4.39
CA LEU A 51 -4.92 -1.00 3.68
C LEU A 51 -3.99 -0.13 4.52
N GLY A 52 -4.49 0.54 5.56
CA GLY A 52 -3.73 1.59 6.27
C GLY A 52 -2.41 1.12 6.90
N GLN A 53 -2.32 -0.16 7.27
CA GLN A 53 -1.11 -0.75 7.85
C GLN A 53 -0.20 -1.45 6.81
N THR A 54 -0.58 -1.45 5.54
CA THR A 54 0.27 -2.01 4.49
C THR A 54 1.54 -1.15 4.29
N PRO A 55 2.67 -1.75 3.89
CA PRO A 55 3.91 -0.99 3.66
C PRO A 55 3.74 0.19 2.71
N ASN A 56 2.95 0.02 1.63
CA ASN A 56 2.75 1.06 0.63
C ASN A 56 1.92 2.23 1.19
N CYS A 57 0.88 1.98 1.99
CA CYS A 57 0.13 3.08 2.62
C CYS A 57 0.97 3.81 3.66
N ARG A 58 1.74 3.09 4.47
CA ARG A 58 2.68 3.71 5.43
C ARG A 58 3.72 4.59 4.74
N ASN A 59 4.30 4.12 3.64
CA ASN A 59 5.28 4.89 2.87
C ASN A 59 4.65 6.09 2.15
N ALA A 60 3.45 5.94 1.60
CA ALA A 60 2.72 7.03 0.95
C ALA A 60 2.32 8.13 1.94
N GLU A 61 1.84 7.77 3.14
CA GLU A 61 1.47 8.71 4.20
C GLU A 61 2.68 9.50 4.70
N GLU A 62 3.82 8.83 4.92
CA GLU A 62 5.09 9.47 5.28
C GLU A 62 5.54 10.46 4.20
N ALA A 63 5.47 10.05 2.92
CA ALA A 63 5.80 10.93 1.79
C ALA A 63 4.85 12.14 1.70
N GLU A 64 3.55 11.95 1.96
CA GLU A 64 2.58 13.04 1.92
C GLU A 64 2.80 14.03 3.07
N GLY A 65 3.15 13.53 4.26
CA GLY A 65 3.56 14.36 5.40
C GLY A 65 4.75 15.24 5.05
N LYS A 66 5.83 14.65 4.49
CA LYS A 66 7.01 15.39 4.03
C LYS A 66 6.68 16.41 2.95
N ALA A 67 5.92 16.01 1.92
CA ALA A 67 5.52 16.91 0.85
C ALA A 67 4.69 18.09 1.37
N ARG A 68 3.81 17.86 2.35
CA ARG A 68 3.03 18.91 3.01
C ARG A 68 3.91 19.90 3.76
N LEU A 69 4.87 19.41 4.56
CA LEU A 69 5.81 20.26 5.30
C LEU A 69 6.66 21.09 4.35
N GLU A 70 7.16 20.49 3.27
CA GLU A 70 7.90 21.18 2.21
C GLU A 70 7.08 22.30 1.55
N ARG A 71 5.81 22.04 1.22
CA ARG A 71 4.89 23.07 0.70
C ARG A 71 4.67 24.20 1.71
N MET A 72 4.54 23.87 2.99
CA MET A 72 4.43 24.87 4.06
C MET A 72 5.70 25.71 4.18
N ASN A 73 6.88 25.10 4.18
CA ASN A 73 8.15 25.81 4.26
C ASN A 73 8.30 26.82 3.12
N ARG A 74 8.01 26.39 1.89
CA ARG A 74 7.98 27.26 0.71
C ARG A 74 7.00 28.42 0.85
N ALA A 75 5.81 28.17 1.40
CA ALA A 75 4.81 29.22 1.62
C ALA A 75 5.23 30.25 2.69
N LEU A 76 6.13 29.87 3.61
CA LEU A 76 6.64 30.72 4.69
C LEU A 76 7.92 31.47 4.34
N GLY A 77 8.45 31.31 3.12
CA GLY A 77 9.62 32.05 2.64
C GLY A 77 10.91 31.24 2.52
N GLY A 78 10.91 29.95 2.88
CA GLY A 78 12.00 29.01 2.59
C GLY A 78 13.10 28.97 3.65
#